data_AF-A0A1R2B454-F1
#
_entry.id   AF-A0A1R2B454-F1
#
_cell.length_a   1.000
_cell.length_b   1.000
_cell.length_c   1.000
_cell.angle_alpha   90.00
_cell.angle_beta   90.00
_cell.angle_gamma   90.00
#
_symmetry.space_group_name_H-M   'P 1'
#
loop_
_entity.id
_entity.type
_entity.pdbx_description
1 polymer ?
#
loop_
_entity_poly.entity_id
_entity_poly.type
_entity_poly.pdbx_seq_one_letter_code
_entity_poly.pdbx_strand_id
1 'polypeptide(L)'
;MVEQRITIKAITLFRESNGLFDYDASNYHRCKIKLNEDSIIVRQGENVHSVHHSSLNNLQNNPTILALFYKKNRNFMLSSSINKTEGKNWEKPWIVINSLKTTEYLLSEGDVFRLGKIKFTIKEISGYKQSEVHRSVLHSKTLQNGGLGGLVKSKTDLSVPIHLETQIISNSCRICLLDDNDDLNPLISPCFCTGTMGVIHIGCLQRWLDSKITQNSHRDVKIYTWRSLNCELCKFKYPNKILVDNKTIDLVIIEKPPTTNYMILESCNNKKKCIHVLNLDDKKVIRLGRGYDSDMRIPDISISRNHACINIRSSGLYIQDLNSKFGTLIRMKKDICLDLDNKFKIQTGRSLLKISTSKPWSFFGCLFGCGKIKDSDDENQRFRNATSDSSSNNL
;
A
#
# COMPACT_ATOMS: atom_id res chain seq x y z
N MET A 1 -5.42 -14.31 -33.12
CA MET A 1 -4.58 -14.08 -31.90
C MET A 1 -5.48 -14.15 -30.68
N VAL A 2 -5.01 -14.74 -29.59
CA VAL A 2 -5.86 -15.31 -28.53
C VAL A 2 -6.33 -14.24 -27.54
N GLU A 3 -7.64 -13.93 -27.51
CA GLU A 3 -8.25 -12.97 -26.58
C GLU A 3 -8.09 -13.42 -25.12
N GLN A 4 -7.80 -12.54 -24.17
CA GLN A 4 -7.76 -12.92 -22.76
C GLN A 4 -9.19 -13.11 -22.21
N ARG A 5 -9.42 -14.13 -21.37
CA ARG A 5 -10.67 -14.28 -20.59
C ARG A 5 -10.36 -14.22 -19.10
N ILE A 6 -11.15 -13.45 -18.35
CA ILE A 6 -11.08 -13.42 -16.88
C ILE A 6 -12.15 -14.36 -16.33
N THR A 7 -11.79 -15.18 -15.36
CA THR A 7 -12.74 -15.87 -14.49
C THR A 7 -12.58 -15.34 -13.06
N ILE A 8 -13.68 -14.87 -12.50
CA ILE A 8 -13.78 -14.39 -11.12
C ILE A 8 -14.67 -15.36 -10.35
N LYS A 9 -14.13 -15.99 -9.30
CA LYS A 9 -14.95 -16.70 -8.31
C LYS A 9 -15.15 -15.77 -7.12
N ALA A 10 -16.35 -15.23 -6.99
CA ALA A 10 -16.69 -14.36 -5.86
C ALA A 10 -17.27 -15.20 -4.71
N ILE A 11 -16.84 -14.89 -3.49
CA ILE A 11 -17.36 -15.47 -2.26
C ILE A 11 -17.77 -14.30 -1.35
N THR A 12 -19.01 -14.29 -0.87
CA THR A 12 -19.55 -13.22 -0.04
C THR A 12 -20.14 -13.82 1.23
N LEU A 13 -19.74 -13.31 2.39
CA LEU A 13 -20.29 -13.74 3.68
C LEU A 13 -21.72 -13.23 3.83
N PHE A 14 -22.63 -14.03 4.39
CA PHE A 14 -24.02 -13.61 4.69
C PHE A 14 -24.05 -12.47 5.71
N ARG A 15 -23.23 -12.57 6.76
CA ARG A 15 -23.20 -11.59 7.84
C ARG A 15 -22.41 -10.35 7.44
N GLU A 16 -22.94 -9.19 7.83
CA GLU A 16 -22.15 -7.96 7.85
C GLU A 16 -20.95 -8.13 8.78
N SER A 17 -19.78 -7.69 8.30
CA SER A 17 -18.50 -7.99 8.93
C SER A 17 -17.68 -6.74 9.27
N ASN A 18 -18.29 -5.56 9.12
CA ASN A 18 -17.61 -4.27 9.25
C ASN A 18 -16.34 -4.20 8.38
N GLY A 19 -16.44 -4.73 7.16
CA GLY A 19 -15.35 -4.75 6.18
C GLY A 19 -14.27 -5.82 6.42
N LEU A 20 -14.52 -6.84 7.23
CA LEU A 20 -13.65 -8.01 7.41
C LEU A 20 -14.10 -9.19 6.52
N PHE A 21 -13.22 -10.15 6.29
CA PHE A 21 -13.58 -11.42 5.69
C PHE A 21 -13.05 -12.53 6.60
N ASP A 22 -13.94 -13.33 7.18
CA ASP A 22 -13.58 -14.49 7.98
C ASP A 22 -13.19 -15.65 7.05
N TYR A 23 -11.90 -15.98 7.00
CA TYR A 23 -11.38 -17.01 6.10
C TYR A 23 -11.73 -18.43 6.55
N ASP A 24 -12.17 -18.60 7.80
CA ASP A 24 -12.59 -19.88 8.38
C ASP A 24 -14.12 -20.08 8.25
N ALA A 25 -14.85 -19.09 7.74
CA ALA A 25 -16.30 -19.17 7.62
C ALA A 25 -16.73 -20.21 6.58
N SER A 26 -17.65 -21.08 6.99
CA SER A 26 -18.31 -22.07 6.13
C SER A 26 -19.56 -21.51 5.45
N ASN A 27 -20.20 -20.50 6.05
CA ASN A 27 -21.46 -19.94 5.56
C ASN A 27 -21.22 -18.73 4.64
N TYR A 28 -21.30 -18.95 3.33
CA TYR A 28 -21.11 -17.92 2.31
C TYR A 28 -21.93 -18.20 1.04
N HIS A 29 -22.23 -17.13 0.30
CA HIS A 29 -22.71 -17.22 -1.07
C HIS A 29 -21.51 -17.24 -2.04
N ARG A 30 -21.56 -18.06 -3.10
CA ARG A 30 -20.50 -18.15 -4.11
C ARG A 30 -21.10 -18.03 -5.51
N CYS A 31 -20.47 -17.20 -6.35
CA CYS A 31 -20.79 -17.14 -7.77
C CYS A 31 -19.52 -17.17 -8.63
N LYS A 32 -19.68 -17.52 -9.91
CA LYS A 32 -18.62 -17.54 -10.90
C LYS A 32 -18.99 -16.60 -12.04
N ILE A 33 -18.14 -15.61 -12.30
CA ILE A 33 -18.32 -14.60 -13.33
C ILE A 33 -17.21 -14.78 -14.36
N LYS A 34 -17.55 -14.72 -15.64
CA LYS A 34 -16.59 -14.75 -16.75
C LYS A 34 -16.66 -13.42 -17.47
N LEU A 35 -15.52 -12.79 -17.71
CA LEU A 35 -15.43 -11.52 -18.40
C LEU A 35 -14.64 -11.67 -19.69
N ASN A 36 -15.17 -11.08 -20.76
CA ASN A 36 -14.56 -10.94 -22.08
C ASN A 36 -14.55 -9.46 -22.55
N GLU A 37 -15.10 -8.55 -21.77
CA GLU A 37 -15.20 -7.12 -22.05
C GLU A 37 -15.01 -6.28 -20.77
N ASP A 38 -15.01 -4.97 -20.92
CA ASP A 38 -14.93 -4.02 -19.81
C ASP A 38 -16.12 -4.21 -18.87
N SER A 39 -15.87 -4.30 -17.58
CA SER A 39 -16.89 -4.75 -16.63
C SER A 39 -16.63 -4.24 -15.22
N ILE A 40 -17.72 -3.86 -14.56
CA ILE A 40 -17.75 -3.50 -13.15
C ILE A 40 -18.34 -4.68 -12.40
N ILE A 41 -17.66 -5.14 -11.35
CA ILE A 41 -18.17 -6.14 -10.44
C ILE A 41 -18.90 -5.43 -9.30
N VAL A 42 -20.18 -5.74 -9.14
CA VAL A 42 -21.05 -5.12 -8.14
C VAL A 42 -21.66 -6.16 -7.22
N ARG A 43 -21.99 -5.75 -6.00
CA ARG A 43 -22.73 -6.54 -5.01
C ARG A 43 -24.05 -5.87 -4.66
N GLN A 44 -25.14 -6.63 -4.69
CA GLN A 44 -26.45 -6.28 -4.15
C GLN A 44 -26.86 -7.38 -3.16
N GLY A 45 -26.93 -7.05 -1.87
CA GLY A 45 -27.07 -8.06 -0.82
C GLY A 45 -25.89 -9.03 -0.81
N GLU A 46 -26.13 -10.29 -1.15
CA GLU A 46 -25.12 -11.36 -1.25
C GLU A 46 -24.73 -11.70 -2.69
N ASN A 47 -25.53 -11.23 -3.65
CA ASN A 47 -25.36 -11.51 -5.06
C ASN A 47 -24.28 -10.62 -5.63
N VAL A 48 -23.29 -11.25 -6.27
CA VAL A 48 -22.21 -10.56 -6.98
C VAL A 48 -22.38 -10.87 -8.46
N HIS A 49 -22.37 -9.85 -9.30
CA HIS A 49 -22.50 -9.97 -10.75
C HIS A 49 -21.70 -8.88 -11.46
N SER A 50 -21.49 -9.05 -12.75
CA SER A 50 -20.84 -8.06 -13.62
C SER A 50 -21.88 -7.19 -14.30
N VAL A 51 -21.56 -5.90 -14.46
CA VAL A 51 -22.35 -4.93 -15.20
C VAL A 51 -21.45 -4.13 -16.13
N HIS A 52 -21.98 -3.71 -17.28
CA HIS A 52 -21.29 -2.78 -18.15
C HIS A 52 -21.30 -1.36 -17.55
N HIS A 53 -20.33 -0.51 -17.91
CA HIS A 53 -20.16 0.82 -17.32
C HIS A 53 -21.39 1.72 -17.53
N SER A 54 -22.04 1.64 -18.70
CA SER A 54 -23.25 2.41 -19.02
C SER A 54 -24.46 2.01 -18.18
N SER A 55 -24.55 0.74 -17.77
CA SER A 55 -25.69 0.21 -17.00
C SER A 55 -25.63 0.55 -15.51
N LEU A 56 -24.50 1.08 -15.03
CA LEU A 56 -24.29 1.31 -13.60
C LEU A 56 -25.33 2.27 -13.00
N ASN A 57 -25.75 3.30 -13.74
CA ASN A 57 -26.74 4.29 -13.26
C ASN A 57 -28.18 3.75 -13.19
N ASN A 58 -28.45 2.65 -13.90
CA ASN A 58 -29.79 2.06 -13.96
C ASN A 58 -30.02 1.01 -12.86
N LEU A 59 -29.00 0.71 -12.04
CA LEU A 59 -29.10 -0.26 -10.95
C LEU A 59 -29.89 0.32 -9.78
N GLN A 60 -31.00 -0.33 -9.44
CA GLN A 60 -31.76 -0.09 -8.22
C GLN A 60 -31.00 -0.61 -6.98
N ASN A 61 -31.45 -0.26 -5.77
CA ASN A 61 -31.00 -0.84 -4.49
C ASN A 61 -29.52 -0.62 -4.11
N ASN A 62 -28.95 0.54 -4.44
CA ASN A 62 -27.62 1.02 -3.97
C ASN A 62 -26.52 -0.06 -4.00
N PRO A 63 -26.11 -0.51 -5.20
CA PRO A 63 -25.08 -1.53 -5.33
C PRO A 63 -23.74 -1.08 -4.71
N THR A 64 -23.00 -2.04 -4.15
CA THR A 64 -21.62 -1.82 -3.73
C THR A 64 -20.67 -2.22 -4.84
N ILE A 65 -19.87 -1.29 -5.34
CA ILE A 65 -18.84 -1.58 -6.35
C ILE A 65 -17.66 -2.30 -5.68
N LEU A 66 -17.30 -3.46 -6.21
CA LEU A 66 -16.22 -4.30 -5.69
C LEU A 66 -14.93 -4.18 -6.53
N ALA A 67 -15.03 -4.15 -7.86
CA ALA A 67 -13.87 -4.09 -8.74
C ALA A 67 -14.25 -3.54 -10.12
N LEU A 68 -13.29 -2.89 -10.79
CA LEU A 68 -13.43 -2.41 -12.16
C LEU A 68 -12.35 -3.06 -13.03
N PHE A 69 -12.79 -3.71 -14.11
CA PHE A 69 -11.93 -4.31 -15.12
C PHE A 69 -12.12 -3.58 -16.43
N TYR A 70 -11.01 -3.24 -17.09
CA TYR A 70 -11.03 -2.59 -18.39
C TYR A 70 -9.91 -3.14 -19.27
N LYS A 71 -10.10 -3.15 -20.59
CA LYS A 71 -9.07 -3.55 -21.54
C LYS A 71 -8.15 -2.36 -21.81
N LYS A 72 -6.84 -2.61 -21.75
CA LYS A 72 -5.83 -1.67 -22.25
C LYS A 72 -4.88 -2.43 -23.15
N ASN A 73 -4.81 -2.01 -24.41
CA ASN A 73 -4.10 -2.73 -25.48
C ASN A 73 -4.63 -4.16 -25.65
N ARG A 74 -3.88 -5.16 -25.16
CA ARG A 74 -4.19 -6.59 -25.30
C ARG A 74 -4.52 -7.27 -23.96
N ASN A 75 -4.31 -6.59 -22.84
CA ASN A 75 -4.46 -7.15 -21.51
C ASN A 75 -5.62 -6.48 -20.78
N PHE A 76 -6.27 -7.25 -19.93
CA PHE A 76 -7.15 -6.69 -18.93
C PHE A 76 -6.37 -6.03 -17.82
N MET A 77 -6.93 -4.93 -17.34
CA MET A 77 -6.46 -4.14 -16.22
C MET A 77 -7.48 -4.25 -15.10
N LEU A 78 -7.00 -4.35 -13.87
CA LEU A 78 -7.80 -4.17 -12.66
C LEU A 78 -7.50 -2.77 -12.11
N SER A 79 -8.51 -1.92 -12.08
CA SER A 79 -8.36 -0.52 -11.64
C SER A 79 -8.24 -0.41 -10.12
N SER A 80 -7.26 0.37 -9.67
CA SER A 80 -7.12 0.83 -8.29
C SER A 80 -8.05 1.97 -7.93
N SER A 81 -8.46 2.72 -8.93
CA SER A 81 -9.34 3.87 -8.81
C SER A 81 -10.72 3.45 -9.27
N ILE A 82 -11.59 3.16 -8.31
CA ILE A 82 -13.01 3.11 -8.55
C ILE A 82 -13.45 4.57 -8.45
N ASN A 83 -13.72 5.22 -9.59
CA ASN A 83 -14.17 6.61 -9.61
C ASN A 83 -15.31 6.78 -8.62
N LYS A 84 -15.23 7.80 -7.77
CA LYS A 84 -16.34 8.22 -6.92
C LYS A 84 -17.46 8.72 -7.84
N THR A 85 -18.30 7.83 -8.34
CA THR A 85 -19.59 8.22 -8.88
C THR A 85 -20.44 8.65 -7.70
N GLU A 86 -20.94 9.89 -7.72
CA GLU A 86 -21.80 10.43 -6.67
C GLU A 86 -22.95 9.46 -6.36
N GLY A 87 -23.22 9.25 -5.06
CA GLY A 87 -24.32 8.41 -4.58
C GLY A 87 -24.08 6.89 -4.53
N LYS A 88 -22.93 6.36 -4.96
CA LYS A 88 -22.67 4.90 -4.93
C LYS A 88 -21.62 4.47 -3.91
N ASN A 89 -21.93 3.38 -3.20
CA ASN A 89 -21.02 2.73 -2.27
C ASN A 89 -19.94 1.97 -3.03
N TRP A 90 -18.69 2.10 -2.59
CA TRP A 90 -17.58 1.34 -3.15
C TRP A 90 -16.66 0.86 -2.03
N GLU A 91 -16.06 -0.31 -2.26
CA GLU A 91 -15.13 -0.91 -1.33
C GLU A 91 -13.71 -0.84 -1.90
N LYS A 92 -12.75 -0.46 -1.06
CA LYS A 92 -11.34 -0.43 -1.45
C LYS A 92 -10.85 -1.85 -1.71
N PRO A 93 -10.22 -2.13 -2.86
CA PRO A 93 -9.63 -3.44 -3.13
C PRO A 93 -8.34 -3.65 -2.32
N TRP A 94 -8.27 -4.79 -1.64
CA TRP A 94 -7.10 -5.24 -0.89
C TRP A 94 -6.60 -6.56 -1.45
N ILE A 95 -5.34 -6.66 -1.82
CA ILE A 95 -4.74 -7.92 -2.23
C ILE A 95 -4.50 -8.78 -0.98
N VAL A 96 -4.89 -10.06 -1.06
CA VAL A 96 -4.68 -11.04 0.01
C VAL A 96 -3.27 -11.61 -0.14
N ILE A 97 -2.38 -11.35 0.82
CA ILE A 97 -0.94 -11.71 0.70
C ILE A 97 -0.74 -13.23 0.58
N ASN A 98 -1.49 -14.02 1.34
CA ASN A 98 -1.44 -15.49 1.27
C ASN A 98 -1.96 -16.08 -0.06
N SER A 99 -2.46 -15.24 -0.99
CA SER A 99 -2.85 -15.67 -2.34
C SER A 99 -1.78 -15.43 -3.40
N LEU A 100 -0.69 -14.76 -3.04
CA LEU A 100 0.45 -14.51 -3.92
C LEU A 100 1.28 -15.79 -4.09
N LYS A 101 2.05 -15.87 -5.19
CA LYS A 101 2.85 -17.06 -5.53
C LYS A 101 3.85 -17.44 -4.42
N THR A 102 4.46 -16.45 -3.78
CA THR A 102 5.43 -16.65 -2.69
C THR A 102 4.79 -16.62 -1.30
N THR A 103 3.49 -16.35 -1.19
CA THR A 103 2.77 -16.06 0.07
C THR A 103 3.32 -14.88 0.89
N GLU A 104 4.23 -14.11 0.31
CA GLU A 104 4.91 -12.98 0.91
C GLU A 104 4.81 -11.76 -0.01
N TYR A 105 4.96 -10.57 0.57
CA TYR A 105 4.94 -9.31 -0.16
C TYR A 105 6.06 -8.38 0.31
N LEU A 106 6.88 -7.88 -0.63
CA LEU A 106 7.93 -6.89 -0.36
C LEU A 106 7.32 -5.54 0.01
N LEU A 107 7.53 -5.11 1.25
CA LEU A 107 7.08 -3.83 1.77
C LEU A 107 7.87 -2.67 1.17
N SER A 108 7.19 -1.56 0.91
CA SER A 108 7.80 -0.31 0.44
C SER A 108 7.11 0.90 1.07
N GLU A 109 7.77 2.05 1.08
CA GLU A 109 7.17 3.29 1.57
C GLU A 109 5.88 3.65 0.81
N GLY A 110 4.91 4.16 1.55
CA GLY A 110 3.57 4.44 1.04
C GLY A 110 2.65 3.23 0.99
N ASP A 111 3.15 2.01 1.16
CA ASP A 111 2.30 0.83 1.31
C ASP A 111 1.34 0.96 2.50
N VAL A 112 0.13 0.43 2.32
CA VAL A 112 -0.86 0.36 3.40
C VAL A 112 -1.27 -1.10 3.55
N PHE A 113 -0.81 -1.74 4.62
CA PHE A 113 -1.25 -3.09 4.96
C PHE A 113 -2.32 -3.05 6.06
N ARG A 114 -3.10 -4.13 6.14
CA ARG A 114 -4.21 -4.25 7.07
C ARG A 114 -4.14 -5.61 7.78
N LEU A 115 -4.29 -5.56 9.10
CA LEU A 115 -4.40 -6.70 10.00
C LEU A 115 -5.73 -6.55 10.75
N GLY A 116 -6.69 -7.43 10.50
CA GLY A 116 -8.04 -7.26 11.04
C GLY A 116 -8.65 -5.90 10.65
N LYS A 117 -9.11 -5.10 11.61
CA LYS A 117 -9.66 -3.75 11.37
C LYS A 117 -8.60 -2.66 11.27
N ILE A 118 -7.38 -2.92 11.73
CA ILE A 118 -6.32 -1.91 11.84
C ILE A 118 -5.53 -1.83 10.54
N LYS A 119 -5.24 -0.60 10.12
CA LYS A 119 -4.48 -0.28 8.90
C LYS A 119 -3.21 0.42 9.31
N PHE A 120 -2.10 0.02 8.69
CA PHE A 120 -0.79 0.62 8.90
C PHE A 120 -0.29 1.16 7.56
N THR A 121 0.10 2.42 7.55
CA THR A 121 0.80 3.06 6.44
C THR A 121 2.28 3.05 6.74
N ILE A 122 3.09 2.56 5.80
CA ILE A 122 4.54 2.62 5.90
C ILE A 122 4.98 4.04 5.57
N LYS A 123 5.46 4.76 6.58
CA LYS A 123 5.92 6.15 6.46
C LYS A 123 7.36 6.21 5.99
N GLU A 124 8.19 5.29 6.48
CA GLU A 124 9.63 5.30 6.24
C GLU A 124 10.19 3.88 6.43
N ILE A 125 11.14 3.50 5.57
CA ILE A 125 11.98 2.31 5.73
C ILE A 125 13.44 2.75 5.53
N SER A 126 14.28 2.53 6.53
CA SER A 126 15.72 2.80 6.46
C SER A 126 16.51 1.49 6.44
N GLY A 127 17.61 1.47 5.68
CA GLY A 127 18.56 0.34 5.65
C GLY A 127 18.19 -0.85 4.75
N TYR A 128 17.01 -0.87 4.14
CA TYR A 128 16.53 -2.02 3.35
C TYR A 128 16.06 -1.64 1.95
N LYS A 129 16.27 -2.56 0.99
CA LYS A 129 15.79 -2.42 -0.39
C LYS A 129 14.26 -2.37 -0.42
N GLN A 130 13.75 -1.49 -1.27
CA GLN A 130 12.32 -1.30 -1.53
C GLN A 130 12.02 -1.63 -2.99
N SER A 131 10.73 -1.67 -3.35
CA SER A 131 10.31 -1.90 -4.73
C SER A 131 10.76 -0.76 -5.65
N GLU A 132 11.47 -1.08 -6.73
CA GLU A 132 11.90 -0.15 -7.77
C GLU A 132 10.76 0.26 -8.73
N VAL A 133 9.52 -0.15 -8.43
CA VAL A 133 8.38 0.06 -9.32
C VAL A 133 7.87 1.50 -9.23
N HIS A 134 8.41 2.37 -10.07
CA HIS A 134 7.96 3.74 -10.25
C HIS A 134 6.73 3.88 -11.18
N ARG A 135 6.37 2.82 -11.90
CA ARG A 135 5.23 2.83 -12.84
C ARG A 135 3.89 2.91 -12.08
N SER A 136 2.90 3.52 -12.74
CA SER A 136 1.51 3.60 -12.27
C SER A 136 0.74 2.28 -12.42
N VAL A 137 1.30 1.32 -13.17
CA VAL A 137 0.72 0.01 -13.45
C VAL A 137 1.70 -1.09 -13.00
N LEU A 138 1.20 -2.10 -12.31
CA LEU A 138 1.93 -3.31 -11.95
C LEU A 138 1.47 -4.52 -12.76
N HIS A 139 2.36 -5.47 -12.97
CA HIS A 139 2.01 -6.78 -13.54
C HIS A 139 1.60 -7.76 -12.43
N SER A 140 0.51 -8.51 -12.65
CA SER A 140 -0.03 -9.43 -11.66
C SER A 140 0.95 -10.55 -11.28
N LYS A 141 1.85 -10.95 -12.20
CA LYS A 141 2.93 -11.92 -11.92
C LYS A 141 4.05 -11.39 -11.00
N THR A 142 4.11 -10.09 -10.79
CA THR A 142 5.15 -9.41 -10.00
C THR A 142 4.64 -8.80 -8.70
N LEU A 143 3.39 -9.06 -8.30
CA LEU A 143 2.77 -8.43 -7.13
C LEU A 143 3.56 -8.68 -5.83
N GLN A 144 4.20 -9.84 -5.68
CA GLN A 144 5.05 -10.14 -4.53
C GLN A 144 6.28 -9.23 -4.39
N ASN A 145 6.69 -8.56 -5.47
CA ASN A 145 7.85 -7.65 -5.49
C ASN A 145 7.49 -6.22 -5.04
N GLY A 146 6.31 -6.02 -4.45
CA GLY A 146 5.98 -4.75 -3.83
C GLY A 146 5.49 -3.67 -4.79
N GLY A 147 5.43 -2.44 -4.30
CA GLY A 147 5.20 -1.24 -5.11
C GLY A 147 3.74 -0.85 -5.34
N LEU A 148 2.77 -1.53 -4.70
CA LEU A 148 1.34 -1.25 -4.84
C LEU A 148 0.90 0.07 -4.21
N GLY A 149 1.54 0.46 -3.11
CA GLY A 149 1.25 1.69 -2.40
C GLY A 149 2.16 2.85 -2.77
N GLY A 150 3.12 2.61 -3.69
CA GLY A 150 4.35 3.37 -3.91
C GLY A 150 4.20 4.88 -4.06
N LEU A 151 5.34 5.57 -4.11
CA LEU A 151 5.58 7.02 -4.25
C LEU A 151 4.74 7.70 -5.36
N VAL A 152 3.43 7.70 -5.22
CA VAL A 152 2.56 8.67 -5.84
C VAL A 152 2.68 9.84 -4.88
N LYS A 153 3.48 10.84 -5.24
CA LYS A 153 3.24 12.22 -4.83
C LYS A 153 1.83 12.55 -5.31
N SER A 154 0.86 12.07 -4.55
CA SER A 154 -0.54 12.34 -4.76
C SER A 154 -0.65 13.84 -4.62
N LYS A 155 -0.94 14.53 -5.72
CA LYS A 155 -1.31 15.95 -5.71
C LYS A 155 -2.45 16.25 -4.72
N THR A 156 -3.11 15.22 -4.17
CA THR A 156 -4.25 15.34 -3.25
C THR A 156 -3.94 14.98 -1.79
N ASP A 157 -2.73 14.51 -1.43
CA ASP A 157 -2.33 14.25 -0.03
C ASP A 157 -1.13 15.10 0.44
N LEU A 158 -0.59 15.97 -0.41
CA LEU A 158 0.21 17.09 0.07
C LEU A 158 -0.78 18.06 0.75
N SER A 159 -0.96 17.93 2.06
CA SER A 159 -1.14 19.15 2.84
C SER A 159 0.12 19.97 2.54
N VAL A 160 0.03 20.87 1.55
CA VAL A 160 1.08 21.86 1.30
C VAL A 160 1.39 22.43 2.68
N PRO A 161 2.64 22.32 3.16
CA PRO A 161 2.97 22.82 4.47
C PRO A 161 2.51 24.26 4.55
N ILE A 162 1.87 24.62 5.64
CA ILE A 162 1.29 25.95 5.79
C ILE A 162 2.46 26.93 5.75
N HIS A 163 2.42 27.84 4.78
CA HIS A 163 3.41 28.89 4.65
C HIS A 163 3.16 29.92 5.74
N LEU A 164 4.16 30.14 6.57
CA LEU A 164 4.16 31.10 7.65
C LEU A 164 5.38 31.99 7.46
N GLU A 165 5.22 33.25 7.82
CA GLU A 165 6.30 34.24 7.83
C GLU A 165 6.66 34.55 9.28
N THR A 166 7.95 34.74 9.51
CA THR A 166 8.47 35.21 10.79
C THR A 166 7.88 36.60 11.10
N GLN A 167 7.44 36.79 12.34
CA GLN A 167 6.87 38.07 12.78
C GLN A 167 8.00 39.09 12.99
N ILE A 168 7.87 40.26 12.36
CA ILE A 168 8.87 41.35 12.40
C ILE A 168 8.56 42.36 13.53
N ILE A 169 7.30 42.41 14.00
CA ILE A 169 6.85 43.36 15.03
C ILE A 169 6.94 42.69 16.40
N SER A 170 7.54 43.40 17.38
CA SER A 170 7.77 42.93 18.75
C SER A 170 6.47 42.65 19.50
N ASN A 171 6.00 41.40 19.39
CA ASN A 171 5.00 40.83 20.28
C ASN A 171 5.65 39.65 21.01
N SER A 172 5.55 39.61 22.35
CA SER A 172 6.06 38.50 23.15
C SER A 172 5.34 37.19 22.83
N CYS A 173 6.06 36.07 22.83
CA CYS A 173 5.47 34.74 22.70
C CYS A 173 4.40 34.49 23.78
N ARG A 174 3.22 34.02 23.37
CA ARG A 174 2.14 33.65 24.29
C ARG A 174 2.53 32.61 25.35
N ILE A 175 3.49 31.74 25.05
CA ILE A 175 3.84 30.59 25.90
C ILE A 175 4.95 30.96 26.90
N CYS A 176 6.09 31.48 26.45
CA CYS A 176 7.21 31.80 27.33
C CYS A 176 7.26 33.27 27.76
N LEU A 177 6.43 34.14 27.18
CA LEU A 177 6.36 35.58 27.45
C LEU A 177 7.65 36.36 27.09
N LEU A 178 8.56 35.75 26.34
CA LEU A 178 9.77 36.38 25.82
C LEU A 178 9.55 36.92 24.40
N ASP A 179 10.28 37.95 24.02
CA ASP A 179 10.26 38.63 22.72
C ASP A 179 11.52 38.33 21.87
N ASP A 180 12.31 37.33 22.27
CA ASP A 180 13.43 36.81 21.50
C ASP A 180 12.95 36.29 20.13
N ASN A 181 13.64 36.67 19.07
CA ASN A 181 13.28 36.25 17.71
C ASN A 181 14.57 35.94 16.95
N ASP A 182 15.03 34.70 17.07
CA ASP A 182 16.23 34.21 16.40
C ASP A 182 15.88 33.29 15.21
N ASP A 183 16.84 33.08 14.32
CA ASP A 183 16.67 32.31 13.08
C ASP A 183 16.32 30.82 13.30
N LEU A 184 16.56 30.29 14.50
CA LEU A 184 16.31 28.88 14.85
C LEU A 184 14.96 28.69 15.53
N ASN A 185 14.49 29.70 16.26
CA ASN A 185 13.29 29.68 17.04
C ASN A 185 12.45 30.96 16.82
N PRO A 186 12.07 31.29 15.56
CA PRO A 186 11.37 32.53 15.28
C PRO A 186 9.95 32.56 15.84
N LEU A 187 9.43 33.77 16.03
CA LEU A 187 8.02 34.02 16.36
C LEU A 187 7.14 33.85 15.11
N ILE A 188 6.10 33.03 15.21
CA ILE A 188 5.16 32.76 14.13
C ILE A 188 3.71 32.92 14.62
N SER A 189 2.78 33.01 13.66
CA SER A 189 1.33 32.96 13.89
C SER A 189 0.75 31.65 13.36
N PRO A 190 0.81 30.54 14.10
CA PRO A 190 0.57 29.19 13.56
C PRO A 190 -0.93 28.84 13.39
N CYS A 191 -1.84 29.75 13.74
CA CYS A 191 -3.28 29.54 13.69
C CYS A 191 -4.04 30.88 13.56
N PHE A 192 -5.36 30.83 13.48
CA PHE A 192 -6.22 32.02 13.28
C PHE A 192 -6.45 32.87 14.54
N CYS A 193 -5.63 32.73 15.57
CA CYS A 193 -5.72 33.58 16.77
C CYS A 193 -5.14 34.97 16.48
N THR A 194 -5.80 36.01 16.98
CA THR A 194 -5.42 37.41 16.75
C THR A 194 -4.73 38.03 17.97
N GLY A 195 -4.02 39.14 17.73
CA GLY A 195 -3.30 39.87 18.78
C GLY A 195 -2.17 39.05 19.42
N THR A 196 -1.83 39.38 20.67
CA THR A 196 -0.76 38.70 21.43
C THR A 196 -1.02 37.21 21.65
N MET A 197 -2.29 36.77 21.55
CA MET A 197 -2.66 35.36 21.67
C MET A 197 -2.35 34.54 20.41
N GLY A 198 -2.01 35.19 19.30
CA GLY A 198 -1.65 34.54 18.03
C GLY A 198 -0.17 34.21 17.89
N VAL A 199 0.72 34.88 18.62
CA VAL A 199 2.16 34.88 18.38
C VAL A 199 2.87 33.87 19.29
N ILE A 200 3.60 32.91 18.71
CA ILE A 200 4.23 31.80 19.44
C ILE A 200 5.58 31.45 18.79
N HIS A 201 6.62 31.17 19.58
CA HIS A 201 7.85 30.58 19.03
C HIS A 201 7.65 29.17 18.51
N ILE A 202 8.37 28.79 17.47
CA ILE A 202 8.36 27.43 16.93
C ILE A 202 8.64 26.38 18.00
N GLY A 203 9.71 26.55 18.78
CA GLY A 203 10.10 25.62 19.84
C GLY A 203 9.10 25.56 21.00
N CYS A 204 8.44 26.68 21.31
CA CYS A 204 7.36 26.71 22.30
C CYS A 204 6.13 25.94 21.79
N LEU A 205 5.78 26.07 20.51
CA LEU A 205 4.70 25.30 19.89
C LEU A 205 5.03 23.80 19.86
N GLN A 206 6.23 23.41 19.45
CA GLN A 206 6.68 22.01 19.44
C GLN A 206 6.57 21.40 20.84
N ARG A 207 7.15 22.04 21.86
CA ARG A 207 7.06 21.58 23.27
C ARG A 207 5.62 21.44 23.75
N TRP A 208 4.76 22.39 23.41
CA TRP A 208 3.34 22.30 23.76
C TRP A 208 2.64 21.14 23.06
N LEU A 209 2.91 20.89 21.78
CA LEU A 209 2.37 19.76 21.04
C LEU A 209 2.87 18.42 21.58
N ASP A 210 4.16 18.32 21.86
CA ASP A 210 4.80 17.12 22.42
C ASP A 210 4.20 16.76 23.79
N SER A 211 3.82 17.75 24.61
CA SER A 211 3.10 17.50 25.88
C SER A 211 1.75 16.77 25.70
N LYS A 212 1.18 16.77 24.49
CA LYS A 212 -0.07 16.07 24.15
C LYS A 212 0.16 14.67 23.57
N ILE A 213 1.43 14.25 23.42
CA ILE A 213 1.81 12.97 22.85
C ILE A 213 2.15 12.00 23.99
N THR A 214 1.50 10.84 23.98
CA THR A 214 1.85 9.74 24.89
C THR A 214 2.89 8.85 24.21
N GLN A 215 4.02 8.62 24.89
CA GLN A 215 5.06 7.71 24.45
C GLN A 215 5.04 6.43 25.30
N ASN A 216 5.05 5.29 24.62
CA ASN A 216 5.20 3.97 25.22
C ASN A 216 6.29 3.21 24.47
N SER A 217 6.84 2.16 25.09
CA SER A 217 7.70 1.20 24.41
C SER A 217 7.23 -0.22 24.72
N HIS A 218 7.43 -1.12 23.75
CA HIS A 218 7.24 -2.55 23.93
C HIS A 218 8.31 -3.27 23.12
N ARG A 219 9.23 -3.95 23.81
CA ARG A 219 10.41 -4.57 23.19
C ARG A 219 11.15 -3.51 22.35
N ASP A 220 11.42 -3.81 21.08
CA ASP A 220 12.16 -2.95 20.14
C ASP A 220 11.27 -1.96 19.38
N VAL A 221 10.05 -1.72 19.87
CA VAL A 221 9.08 -0.80 19.25
C VAL A 221 8.77 0.37 20.17
N LYS A 222 9.11 1.60 19.74
CA LYS A 222 8.62 2.83 20.35
C LYS A 222 7.27 3.22 19.74
N ILE A 223 6.33 3.67 20.57
CA ILE A 223 4.96 3.96 20.17
C ILE A 223 4.60 5.38 20.64
N TYR A 224 4.25 6.24 19.69
CA TYR A 224 3.82 7.62 19.93
C TYR A 224 2.34 7.74 19.61
N THR A 225 1.53 8.24 20.54
CA THR A 225 0.09 8.28 20.36
C THR A 225 -0.53 9.60 20.79
N TRP A 226 -1.39 10.19 19.95
CA TRP A 226 -2.05 11.46 20.25
C TRP A 226 -3.42 11.57 19.56
N ARG A 227 -4.28 12.47 20.04
CA ARG A 227 -5.55 12.85 19.36
C ARG A 227 -5.29 14.01 18.39
N SER A 228 -6.32 14.63 17.82
CA SER A 228 -6.12 15.80 16.96
C SER A 228 -5.39 16.92 17.73
N LEU A 229 -4.28 17.40 17.19
CA LEU A 229 -3.52 18.53 17.71
C LEU A 229 -4.18 19.81 17.21
N ASN A 230 -5.03 20.40 18.05
CA ASN A 230 -5.81 21.57 17.69
C ASN A 230 -5.47 22.73 18.63
N CYS A 231 -5.43 23.96 18.11
CA CYS A 231 -5.40 25.17 18.91
C CYS A 231 -6.53 25.14 19.94
N GLU A 232 -6.22 25.45 21.19
CA GLU A 232 -7.19 25.42 22.28
C GLU A 232 -8.25 26.53 22.16
N LEU A 233 -7.92 27.64 21.48
CA LEU A 233 -8.79 28.79 21.28
C LEU A 233 -9.60 28.66 19.99
N CYS A 234 -8.96 28.79 18.83
CA CYS A 234 -9.65 28.82 17.52
C CYS A 234 -9.92 27.42 16.93
N LYS A 235 -9.54 26.34 17.62
CA LYS A 235 -9.72 24.93 17.19
C LYS A 235 -9.02 24.55 15.89
N PHE A 236 -8.19 25.44 15.35
CA PHE A 236 -7.36 25.19 14.18
C PHE A 236 -6.53 23.91 14.36
N LYS A 237 -6.57 23.01 13.38
CA LYS A 237 -5.82 21.75 13.44
C LYS A 237 -4.41 21.96 12.90
N TYR A 238 -3.42 21.85 13.78
CA TYR A 238 -2.02 22.00 13.38
C TYR A 238 -1.60 20.87 12.42
N PRO A 239 -0.90 21.19 11.33
CA PRO A 239 -0.29 20.18 10.47
C PRO A 239 0.90 19.51 11.17
N ASN A 240 1.41 18.40 10.62
CA ASN A 240 2.65 17.81 11.16
C ASN A 240 3.89 18.60 10.73
N LYS A 241 3.81 19.35 9.62
CA LYS A 241 4.89 20.15 9.03
C LYS A 241 4.37 21.53 8.66
N ILE A 242 5.18 22.55 8.91
CA ILE A 242 4.96 23.93 8.46
C ILE A 242 6.15 24.38 7.61
N LEU A 243 5.95 25.40 6.79
CA LEU A 243 7.00 26.05 6.02
C LEU A 243 7.18 27.45 6.59
N VAL A 244 8.35 27.73 7.15
CA VAL A 244 8.70 29.05 7.70
C VAL A 244 9.92 29.54 6.95
N ASP A 245 9.81 30.68 6.27
CA ASP A 245 10.90 31.29 5.49
C ASP A 245 11.58 30.28 4.55
N ASN A 246 10.77 29.52 3.80
CA ASN A 246 11.19 28.42 2.91
C ASN A 246 11.88 27.20 3.57
N LYS A 247 11.95 27.15 4.90
CA LYS A 247 12.43 25.98 5.66
C LYS A 247 11.25 25.13 6.12
N THR A 248 11.26 23.83 5.80
CA THR A 248 10.25 22.90 6.29
C THR A 248 10.59 22.46 7.71
N ILE A 249 9.66 22.66 8.63
CA ILE A 249 9.85 22.38 10.06
C ILE A 249 8.80 21.35 10.51
N ASP A 250 9.25 20.30 11.19
CA ASP A 250 8.39 19.29 11.83
C ASP A 250 7.84 19.82 13.16
N LEU A 251 6.52 19.87 13.30
CA LEU A 251 5.85 20.29 14.52
C LEU A 251 5.73 19.18 15.56
N VAL A 252 5.85 17.92 15.13
CA VAL A 252 5.86 16.74 15.99
C VAL A 252 7.16 16.00 15.75
N ILE A 253 7.98 15.87 16.79
CA ILE A 253 9.29 15.23 16.70
C ILE A 253 9.12 13.75 17.06
N ILE A 254 9.44 12.87 16.11
CA ILE A 254 9.47 11.43 16.33
C ILE A 254 10.93 10.99 16.39
N GLU A 255 11.37 10.49 17.54
CA GLU A 255 12.73 10.01 17.70
C GLU A 255 12.95 8.76 16.84
N LYS A 256 13.90 8.87 15.91
CA LYS A 256 14.37 7.75 15.12
C LYS A 256 15.43 6.99 15.91
N PRO A 257 15.55 5.65 15.76
CA PRO A 257 16.68 4.93 16.31
C PRO A 257 17.97 5.53 15.75
N PRO A 258 19.08 5.56 16.51
CA PRO A 258 20.37 6.06 16.04
C PRO A 258 20.99 5.17 14.94
N THR A 259 20.34 4.05 14.65
CA THR A 259 20.82 3.02 13.73
C THR A 259 20.28 3.22 12.33
N THR A 260 20.88 2.53 11.35
CA THR A 260 20.48 2.65 9.94
C THR A 260 19.27 1.81 9.57
N ASN A 261 18.85 0.88 10.43
CA ASN A 261 17.87 -0.16 10.09
C ASN A 261 16.61 0.00 10.94
N TYR A 262 15.61 0.69 10.39
CA TYR A 262 14.33 0.89 11.09
C TYR A 262 13.16 1.01 10.12
N MET A 263 11.95 0.87 10.67
CA MET A 263 10.70 1.10 9.95
C MET A 263 9.76 1.94 10.79
N ILE A 264 9.10 2.92 10.15
CA ILE A 264 8.08 3.76 10.78
C ILE A 264 6.70 3.45 10.19
N LEU A 265 5.77 3.06 11.05
CA LEU A 265 4.38 2.74 10.69
C LEU A 265 3.42 3.74 11.32
N GLU A 266 2.47 4.24 10.53
CA GLU A 266 1.38 5.09 11.00
C GLU A 266 0.05 4.33 10.98
N SER A 267 -0.67 4.35 12.09
CA SER A 267 -2.05 3.91 12.17
C SER A 267 -2.96 4.99 12.77
N CYS A 268 -4.26 4.88 12.50
CA CYS A 268 -5.26 5.76 13.07
C CYS A 268 -6.46 4.92 13.52
N ASN A 269 -6.87 5.11 14.78
CA ASN A 269 -8.03 4.45 15.36
C ASN A 269 -8.83 5.49 16.17
N ASN A 270 -10.13 5.65 15.90
CA ASN A 270 -11.03 6.57 16.63
C ASN A 270 -10.46 7.99 16.82
N LYS A 271 -9.96 8.60 15.73
CA LYS A 271 -9.31 9.94 15.72
C LYS A 271 -8.01 10.03 16.56
N LYS A 272 -7.51 8.89 17.06
CA LYS A 272 -6.21 8.78 17.71
C LYS A 272 -5.19 8.35 16.66
N LYS A 273 -4.17 9.19 16.44
CA LYS A 273 -3.03 8.89 15.59
C LYS A 273 -1.99 8.12 16.42
N CYS A 274 -1.40 7.09 15.83
CA CYS A 274 -0.42 6.22 16.45
C CYS A 274 0.74 5.97 15.50
N ILE A 275 1.97 6.27 15.93
CA ILE A 275 3.20 6.01 15.20
C ILE A 275 3.96 4.91 15.92
N HIS A 276 4.37 3.88 15.18
CA HIS A 276 5.24 2.82 15.65
C HIS A 276 6.59 2.98 14.98
N VAL A 277 7.64 3.07 15.77
CA VAL A 277 9.03 3.13 15.33
C VAL A 277 9.68 1.80 15.72
N LEU A 278 9.97 0.97 14.72
CA LEU A 278 10.52 -0.37 14.90
C LEU A 278 12.03 -0.30 14.66
N ASN A 279 12.82 -0.66 15.68
CA ASN A 279 14.23 -0.95 15.47
C ASN A 279 14.37 -2.37 14.87
N LEU A 280 15.11 -2.48 13.77
CA LEU A 280 15.26 -3.73 13.02
C LEU A 280 16.65 -4.35 13.14
N ASP A 281 17.56 -3.76 13.91
CA ASP A 281 18.90 -4.33 14.10
C ASP A 281 18.87 -5.67 14.82
N ASP A 282 19.75 -6.56 14.39
CA ASP A 282 19.90 -7.93 14.90
C ASP A 282 18.62 -8.78 14.86
N LYS A 283 17.58 -8.33 14.14
CA LYS A 283 16.33 -9.06 13.95
C LYS A 283 16.32 -9.77 12.59
N LYS A 284 15.86 -11.02 12.61
CA LYS A 284 15.51 -11.77 11.40
C LYS A 284 14.02 -11.72 11.07
N VAL A 285 13.19 -11.57 12.11
CA VAL A 285 11.72 -11.60 12.00
C VAL A 285 11.13 -10.64 13.03
N ILE A 286 10.11 -9.87 12.64
CA ILE A 286 9.25 -9.11 13.55
C ILE A 286 7.86 -9.75 13.55
N ARG A 287 7.37 -10.18 14.71
CA ARG A 287 6.03 -10.75 14.86
C ARG A 287 4.99 -9.66 15.13
N LEU A 288 3.89 -9.72 14.38
CA LEU A 288 2.76 -8.81 14.49
C LEU A 288 1.53 -9.58 14.98
N GLY A 289 0.86 -9.08 16.01
CA GLY A 289 -0.31 -9.75 16.55
C GLY A 289 -0.83 -9.12 17.83
N ARG A 290 -1.97 -9.63 18.34
CA ARG A 290 -2.52 -9.16 19.62
C ARG A 290 -1.91 -9.82 20.85
N GLY A 291 -1.15 -10.90 20.64
CA GLY A 291 -0.48 -11.65 21.70
C GLY A 291 0.57 -10.80 22.42
N TYR A 292 0.82 -11.11 23.70
CA TYR A 292 1.89 -10.46 24.48
C TYR A 292 3.30 -10.89 24.02
N ASP A 293 3.38 -11.99 23.30
CA ASP A 293 4.56 -12.55 22.67
C ASP A 293 4.91 -11.92 21.32
N SER A 294 4.04 -11.09 20.76
CA SER A 294 4.30 -10.36 19.50
C SER A 294 5.27 -9.20 19.74
N ASP A 295 6.22 -8.98 18.82
CA ASP A 295 7.16 -7.88 18.90
C ASP A 295 6.43 -6.53 18.81
N MET A 296 5.58 -6.39 17.78
CA MET A 296 4.62 -5.30 17.67
C MET A 296 3.24 -5.78 18.10
N ARG A 297 2.91 -5.52 19.36
CA ARG A 297 1.61 -5.88 19.94
C ARG A 297 0.51 -4.91 19.53
N ILE A 298 -0.59 -5.45 19.00
CA ILE A 298 -1.76 -4.69 18.55
C ILE A 298 -3.01 -5.25 19.26
N PRO A 299 -3.46 -4.65 20.38
CA PRO A 299 -4.51 -5.20 21.23
C PRO A 299 -5.93 -5.00 20.66
N ASP A 300 -6.17 -5.48 19.44
CA ASP A 300 -7.48 -5.48 18.79
C ASP A 300 -8.01 -6.91 18.63
N ILE A 301 -9.29 -7.12 18.96
CA ILE A 301 -9.92 -8.45 18.95
C ILE A 301 -10.02 -9.06 17.55
N SER A 302 -10.00 -8.25 16.50
CA SER A 302 -10.01 -8.71 15.10
C SER A 302 -8.62 -9.12 14.60
N ILE A 303 -7.59 -9.08 15.45
CA ILE A 303 -6.24 -9.50 15.10
C ILE A 303 -5.96 -10.84 15.81
N SER A 304 -5.47 -11.85 15.08
CA SER A 304 -4.97 -13.10 15.68
C SER A 304 -3.84 -12.85 16.69
N ARG A 305 -3.66 -13.76 17.66
CA ARG A 305 -2.56 -13.64 18.65
C ARG A 305 -1.21 -13.57 17.95
N ASN A 306 -1.00 -14.47 16.99
CA ASN A 306 0.08 -14.45 16.01
C ASN A 306 -0.59 -14.25 14.64
N HIS A 307 -0.48 -13.06 14.06
CA HIS A 307 -1.26 -12.69 12.87
C HIS A 307 -0.41 -12.71 11.61
N ALA A 308 0.74 -12.05 11.67
CA ALA A 308 1.64 -11.87 10.56
C ALA A 308 3.06 -11.77 11.08
N CYS A 309 4.03 -11.90 10.17
CA CYS A 309 5.40 -11.53 10.46
C CYS A 309 6.01 -10.72 9.32
N ILE A 310 7.02 -9.93 9.66
CA ILE A 310 7.89 -9.27 8.69
C ILE A 310 9.22 -10.02 8.72
N ASN A 311 9.53 -10.73 7.65
CA ASN A 311 10.80 -11.42 7.43
C ASN A 311 11.82 -10.40 6.90
N ILE A 312 12.94 -10.28 7.63
CA ILE A 312 14.01 -9.35 7.32
C ILE A 312 15.08 -10.09 6.52
N ARG A 313 15.35 -9.61 5.31
CA ARG A 313 16.36 -10.16 4.39
C ARG A 313 17.20 -9.02 3.82
N SER A 314 18.40 -9.33 3.35
CA SER A 314 19.22 -8.35 2.61
C SER A 314 18.53 -7.83 1.34
N SER A 315 17.58 -8.59 0.80
CA SER A 315 16.77 -8.20 -0.36
C SER A 315 15.56 -7.32 -0.01
N GLY A 316 15.27 -7.08 1.27
CA GLY A 316 14.17 -6.22 1.72
C GLY A 316 13.35 -6.82 2.86
N LEU A 317 12.23 -6.15 3.16
CA LEU A 317 11.32 -6.50 4.26
C LEU A 317 10.04 -7.15 3.68
N TYR A 318 9.79 -8.40 4.03
CA TYR A 318 8.70 -9.19 3.45
C TYR A 318 7.63 -9.49 4.48
N ILE A 319 6.40 -9.02 4.27
CA ILE A 319 5.28 -9.37 5.13
C ILE A 319 4.66 -10.70 4.70
N GLN A 320 4.35 -11.54 5.68
CA GLN A 320 3.73 -12.85 5.50
C GLN A 320 2.56 -13.01 6.48
N ASP A 321 1.44 -13.55 5.99
CA ASP A 321 0.31 -13.94 6.84
C ASP A 321 0.60 -15.28 7.55
N LEU A 322 0.24 -15.40 8.82
CA LEU A 322 0.44 -16.62 9.61
C LEU A 322 -0.89 -17.36 9.82
N ASN A 323 -1.62 -17.58 8.73
CA ASN A 323 -2.97 -18.16 8.71
C ASN A 323 -3.91 -17.45 9.69
N SER A 324 -3.94 -16.13 9.59
CA SER A 324 -4.77 -15.32 10.46
C SER A 324 -6.25 -15.43 10.08
N LYS A 325 -7.15 -15.33 11.07
CA LYS A 325 -8.59 -15.49 10.86
C LYS A 325 -9.17 -14.52 9.83
N PHE A 326 -8.64 -13.30 9.78
CA PHE A 326 -9.14 -12.21 8.93
C PHE A 326 -8.17 -11.78 7.84
N GLY A 327 -7.06 -12.51 7.68
CA GLY A 327 -6.05 -12.30 6.65
C GLY A 327 -5.19 -11.05 6.84
N THR A 328 -3.99 -11.13 6.29
CA THR A 328 -3.07 -9.99 6.09
C THR A 328 -3.19 -9.48 4.66
N LEU A 329 -3.53 -8.20 4.53
CA LEU A 329 -3.92 -7.62 3.24
C LEU A 329 -3.07 -6.39 2.90
N ILE A 330 -2.82 -6.16 1.61
CA ILE A 330 -2.16 -4.96 1.11
C ILE A 330 -3.11 -4.13 0.23
N ARG A 331 -3.21 -2.83 0.47
CA ARG A 331 -4.09 -1.94 -0.29
C ARG A 331 -3.57 -1.77 -1.72
N MET A 332 -4.44 -1.94 -2.70
CA MET A 332 -4.15 -1.61 -4.08
C MET A 332 -4.31 -0.10 -4.30
N LYS A 333 -3.22 0.63 -4.60
CA LYS A 333 -3.26 2.05 -5.00
C LYS A 333 -2.82 2.30 -6.44
N LYS A 334 -2.46 1.25 -7.16
CA LYS A 334 -2.03 1.27 -8.56
C LYS A 334 -2.75 0.18 -9.33
N ASP A 335 -2.96 0.43 -10.61
CA ASP A 335 -3.66 -0.50 -11.49
C ASP A 335 -2.82 -1.75 -11.73
N ILE A 336 -3.49 -2.88 -11.91
CA ILE A 336 -2.83 -4.17 -12.13
C ILE A 336 -3.15 -4.68 -13.54
N CYS A 337 -2.14 -4.79 -14.37
CA CYS A 337 -2.17 -5.53 -15.62
C CYS A 337 -2.24 -7.02 -15.30
N LEU A 338 -3.30 -7.69 -15.77
CA LEU A 338 -3.51 -9.11 -15.51
C LEU A 338 -2.70 -9.94 -16.50
N ASP A 339 -1.64 -10.58 -16.04
CA ASP A 339 -0.85 -11.52 -16.85
C ASP A 339 -1.63 -12.83 -17.04
N LEU A 340 -1.38 -13.55 -18.15
CA LEU A 340 -1.98 -14.87 -18.40
C LEU A 340 -1.56 -15.91 -17.36
N ASP A 341 -2.46 -16.84 -17.08
CA ASP A 341 -2.27 -17.98 -16.16
C ASP A 341 -1.88 -17.59 -14.73
N ASN A 342 -2.06 -16.31 -14.39
CA ASN A 342 -1.82 -15.78 -13.07
C ASN A 342 -3.13 -15.75 -12.26
N LYS A 343 -3.00 -16.03 -10.96
CA LYS A 343 -4.13 -16.11 -10.03
C LYS A 343 -3.77 -15.38 -8.76
N PHE A 344 -4.67 -14.56 -8.28
CA PHE A 344 -4.56 -13.89 -6.98
C PHE A 344 -5.96 -13.60 -6.45
N LYS A 345 -6.04 -13.21 -5.18
CA LYS A 345 -7.30 -12.85 -4.53
C LYS A 345 -7.26 -11.39 -4.11
N ILE A 346 -8.40 -10.72 -4.27
CA ILE A 346 -8.66 -9.43 -3.64
C ILE A 346 -9.85 -9.54 -2.70
N GLN A 347 -9.78 -8.81 -1.59
CA GLN A 347 -10.87 -8.64 -0.64
C GLN A 347 -11.43 -7.23 -0.75
N THR A 348 -12.75 -7.12 -0.83
CA THR A 348 -13.51 -5.86 -0.92
C THR A 348 -14.68 -5.95 0.05
N GLY A 349 -14.53 -5.31 1.22
CA GLY A 349 -15.44 -5.47 2.35
C GLY A 349 -15.55 -6.94 2.79
N ARG A 350 -16.78 -7.48 2.77
CA ARG A 350 -17.13 -8.88 3.08
C ARG A 350 -17.14 -9.83 1.88
N SER A 351 -16.59 -9.39 0.75
CA SER A 351 -16.49 -10.19 -0.48
C SER A 351 -15.04 -10.49 -0.81
N LEU A 352 -14.76 -11.74 -1.19
CA LEU A 352 -13.47 -12.23 -1.65
C LEU A 352 -13.59 -12.62 -3.12
N LEU A 353 -12.81 -11.96 -3.98
CA LEU A 353 -12.77 -12.20 -5.41
C LEU A 353 -11.50 -12.97 -5.76
N LYS A 354 -11.64 -14.21 -6.20
CA LYS A 354 -10.53 -15.01 -6.75
C LYS A 354 -10.45 -14.74 -8.25
N ILE A 355 -9.42 -14.04 -8.68
CA ILE A 355 -9.23 -13.61 -10.07
C ILE A 355 -8.27 -14.58 -10.73
N SER A 356 -8.62 -15.00 -11.94
CA SER A 356 -7.79 -15.87 -12.78
C SER A 356 -7.97 -15.49 -14.23
N THR A 357 -6.87 -15.53 -14.98
CA THR A 357 -6.84 -15.24 -16.41
C THR A 357 -6.47 -16.50 -17.18
N SER A 358 -7.11 -16.70 -18.32
CA SER A 358 -6.89 -17.86 -19.18
C SER A 358 -6.97 -17.48 -20.64
N LYS A 359 -6.31 -18.26 -21.48
CA LYS A 359 -6.55 -18.27 -22.93
C LYS A 359 -7.90 -18.97 -23.23
N PRO A 360 -8.71 -18.51 -24.19
CA PRO A 360 -9.80 -19.27 -24.76
C PRO A 360 -9.23 -20.54 -25.37
N TRP A 361 -9.88 -21.66 -25.06
CA TRP A 361 -9.57 -22.94 -25.67
C TRP A 361 -9.65 -22.83 -27.20
N SER A 362 -8.55 -23.13 -27.89
CA SER A 362 -8.53 -23.38 -29.32
C SER A 362 -8.67 -24.88 -29.56
N PHE A 363 -9.80 -25.32 -30.10
CA PHE A 363 -10.11 -26.74 -30.34
C PHE A 363 -9.35 -27.35 -31.55
N PHE A 364 -8.35 -26.67 -32.11
CA PHE A 364 -7.66 -27.05 -33.37
C PHE A 364 -6.17 -27.39 -33.22
N GLY A 365 -5.74 -27.91 -32.08
CA GLY A 365 -4.34 -28.28 -31.83
C GLY A 365 -3.97 -29.75 -32.00
N CYS A 366 -4.91 -30.65 -32.32
CA CYS A 366 -4.66 -32.10 -32.25
C CYS A 366 -5.21 -32.92 -33.45
N LEU A 367 -5.36 -32.31 -34.63
CA LEU A 367 -5.88 -32.99 -35.82
C LEU A 367 -4.94 -32.98 -37.04
N PHE A 368 -3.71 -32.49 -36.91
CA PHE A 368 -2.71 -32.65 -37.97
C PHE A 368 -1.35 -33.05 -37.41
N GLY A 369 -0.96 -34.30 -37.74
CA GLY A 369 0.42 -34.63 -38.05
C GLY A 369 1.31 -35.05 -36.89
N CYS A 370 1.12 -36.27 -36.39
CA CYS A 370 2.24 -37.06 -35.87
C CYS A 370 3.14 -37.45 -37.07
N GLY A 371 4.01 -36.53 -37.49
CA GLY A 371 5.00 -36.72 -38.54
C GLY A 371 6.38 -36.78 -37.91
N LYS A 372 6.93 -37.99 -37.79
CA LYS A 372 8.32 -38.26 -37.41
C LYS A 372 9.25 -37.44 -38.31
N ILE A 373 10.04 -36.55 -37.73
CA ILE A 373 11.29 -36.09 -38.35
C ILE A 373 12.40 -36.58 -37.43
N LYS A 374 13.19 -37.51 -37.98
CA LYS A 374 14.45 -38.00 -37.43
C LYS A 374 15.45 -36.86 -37.56
N ASP A 375 16.02 -36.40 -36.45
CA ASP A 375 17.32 -35.75 -36.48
C ASP A 375 18.36 -36.86 -36.28
N SER A 376 19.18 -37.06 -37.30
CA SER A 376 20.39 -37.89 -37.26
C SER A 376 21.60 -36.98 -37.07
N ASP A 377 22.47 -37.39 -36.15
CA ASP A 377 23.75 -36.78 -35.80
C ASP A 377 24.79 -36.80 -36.93
N ASP A 378 25.80 -35.93 -36.77
CA ASP A 378 27.18 -35.97 -37.31
C ASP A 378 27.38 -35.72 -38.83
N GLU A 379 28.41 -35.04 -39.33
CA GLU A 379 29.74 -34.74 -38.79
C GLU A 379 30.44 -33.60 -39.57
N ASN A 380 31.46 -33.06 -38.90
CA ASN A 380 32.57 -32.20 -39.29
C ASN A 380 33.13 -32.15 -40.74
N GLN A 381 33.78 -30.99 -40.98
CA GLN A 381 35.10 -30.78 -41.61
C GLN A 381 35.25 -30.20 -43.03
N ARG A 382 35.92 -29.04 -42.99
CA ARG A 382 36.67 -28.27 -44.00
C ARG A 382 37.47 -29.11 -45.02
N PHE A 383 37.56 -28.59 -46.25
CA PHE A 383 38.73 -28.75 -47.11
C PHE A 383 39.14 -27.43 -47.78
N ARG A 384 40.45 -27.18 -47.76
CA ARG A 384 41.19 -26.03 -48.32
C ARG A 384 41.37 -26.17 -49.84
N ASN A 385 41.66 -25.04 -50.50
CA ASN A 385 42.65 -24.83 -51.58
C ASN A 385 42.55 -23.34 -51.99
N ALA A 386 43.58 -22.57 -52.38
CA ALA A 386 45.03 -22.73 -52.47
C ALA A 386 45.63 -21.32 -52.81
N THR A 387 46.90 -21.08 -52.39
CA THR A 387 48.01 -20.35 -53.07
C THR A 387 47.81 -18.93 -53.66
N SER A 388 48.72 -17.95 -53.60
CA SER A 388 50.14 -17.86 -53.18
C SER A 388 50.57 -16.37 -53.11
N ASP A 389 51.77 -16.16 -52.52
CA ASP A 389 52.71 -15.02 -52.68
C ASP A 389 52.31 -13.62 -52.15
N SER A 390 53.16 -12.81 -51.52
CA SER A 390 54.61 -12.82 -51.24
C SER A 390 54.94 -11.71 -50.22
N SER A 391 56.13 -11.78 -49.60
CA SER A 391 56.93 -10.68 -49.01
C SER A 391 56.31 -9.80 -47.89
N SER A 392 56.69 -10.01 -46.63
CA SER A 392 57.78 -9.31 -45.90
C SER A 392 57.58 -7.79 -45.71
N ASN A 393 57.29 -7.36 -44.49
CA ASN A 393 58.29 -6.67 -43.66
C ASN A 393 57.75 -6.28 -42.28
N ASN A 394 58.65 -6.44 -41.30
CA ASN A 394 58.56 -5.90 -39.95
C ASN A 394 58.57 -4.36 -39.98
N LEU A 395 57.70 -3.74 -39.19
CA LEU A 395 58.04 -2.90 -38.03
C LEU A 395 56.78 -2.58 -37.23
#